data_AF-A0AAV8UYF8-F1
#
_entry.id   AF-A0AAV8UYF8-F1
#
_cell.length_a   1.000
_cell.length_b   1.000
_cell.length_c   1.000
_cell.angle_alpha   90.00
_cell.angle_beta   90.00
_cell.angle_gamma   90.00
#
_symmetry.space_group_name_H-M   'P 1'
#
loop_
_entity.id
_entity.type
_entity.pdbx_description
1 polymer ?
#
loop_
_entity_poly.entity_id
_entity_poly.type
_entity_poly.pdbx_seq_one_letter_code
_entity_poly.pdbx_strand_id
1 'polypeptide(L)'
;MERTMNDVEFEDITESEEDQRWARIIAFGRKCSNLVPHMKQIYNWDCGLTCAAMLLRRKLPNIGHKDLTERLESSSVWSIDLAYVLQSFGLDVSYWTTTTGIHPDYVALDFYNRVLDDDRERVERKFREARRHGVRVHNQSMRAQVLEAQIEENKMLAIVLVNCHVLRCLECDRTDSSRQESSSSVPCKQFSGHYVVICGYDPQTEVFVIKDPSSNRCKVD
;
A
#
# COMPACT_ATOMS: atom_id res chain seq x y z
N MET A 1 72.73 3.24 7.21
CA MET A 1 71.57 3.80 6.48
C MET A 1 70.55 2.69 6.34
N GLU A 2 69.76 2.47 7.40
CA GLU A 2 68.60 1.57 7.35
C GLU A 2 67.38 2.42 6.98
N ARG A 3 66.71 2.06 5.88
CA ARG A 3 65.40 2.60 5.54
C ARG A 3 64.36 1.77 6.30
N THR A 4 63.66 2.43 7.21
CA THR A 4 62.44 1.92 7.83
C THR A 4 61.39 1.64 6.75
N MET A 5 60.90 0.40 6.68
CA MET A 5 59.66 0.06 5.98
C MET A 5 58.52 0.78 6.71
N ASN A 6 57.81 1.65 5.99
CA ASN A 6 56.55 2.17 6.47
C ASN A 6 55.52 1.04 6.33
N ASP A 7 55.00 0.57 7.47
CA ASP A 7 53.80 -0.25 7.50
C ASP A 7 52.66 0.59 6.92
N VAL A 8 52.12 0.14 5.79
CA VAL A 8 50.86 0.66 5.25
C VAL A 8 49.77 -0.14 5.94
N GLU A 9 49.19 0.43 7.00
CA GLU A 9 47.95 -0.09 7.56
C GLU A 9 46.85 0.04 6.49
N PHE A 10 46.44 -1.10 5.94
CA PHE A 10 45.19 -1.22 5.22
C PHE A 10 44.08 -1.21 6.27
N GLU A 11 43.56 -0.03 6.58
CA GLU A 11 42.24 0.06 7.20
C GLU A 11 41.22 -0.46 6.18
N ASP A 12 40.69 -1.64 6.48
CA ASP A 12 39.53 -2.21 5.80
C ASP A 12 38.40 -1.18 5.92
N ILE A 13 38.04 -0.55 4.80
CA ILE A 13 36.99 0.46 4.73
C ILE A 13 35.70 -0.26 5.12
N THR A 14 35.30 -0.12 6.39
CA THR A 14 34.00 -0.56 6.86
C THR A 14 32.96 0.01 5.90
N GLU A 15 32.22 -0.84 5.20
CA GLU A 15 31.06 -0.43 4.38
C GLU A 15 30.27 0.61 5.17
N SER A 16 30.01 1.76 4.55
CA SER A 16 29.38 2.89 5.23
C SER A 16 28.07 2.44 5.91
N GLU A 17 27.71 3.04 7.05
CA GLU A 17 26.44 2.73 7.72
C GLU A 17 25.24 2.82 6.76
N GLU A 18 25.34 3.69 5.75
CA GLU A 18 24.36 3.79 4.67
C GLU A 18 24.30 2.52 3.81
N ASP A 19 25.43 1.98 3.36
CA ASP A 19 25.49 0.76 2.56
C ASP A 19 24.94 -0.45 3.31
N GLN A 20 25.25 -0.56 4.61
CA GLN A 20 24.70 -1.59 5.48
C GLN A 20 23.18 -1.45 5.62
N ARG A 21 22.68 -0.23 5.84
CA ARG A 21 21.23 0.07 5.88
C ARG A 21 20.55 -0.35 4.57
N TRP A 22 21.15 -0.03 3.42
CA TRP A 22 20.59 -0.37 2.11
C TRP A 22 20.60 -1.86 1.81
N ALA A 23 21.69 -2.55 2.14
CA ALA A 23 21.78 -4.00 2.02
C ALA A 23 20.65 -4.67 2.81
N ARG A 24 20.35 -4.16 4.02
CA ARG A 24 19.24 -4.62 4.84
C ARG A 24 17.87 -4.36 4.20
N ILE A 25 17.62 -3.14 3.71
CA ILE A 25 16.37 -2.77 3.02
C ILE A 25 16.08 -3.75 1.87
N ILE A 26 17.07 -4.00 1.02
CA ILE A 26 16.93 -4.89 -0.14
C ILE A 26 16.69 -6.34 0.31
N ALA A 27 17.45 -6.82 1.29
CA ALA A 27 17.29 -8.18 1.82
C ALA A 27 15.89 -8.38 2.42
N PHE A 28 15.40 -7.39 3.18
CA PHE A 28 14.08 -7.41 3.78
C PHE A 28 12.96 -7.35 2.73
N GLY A 29 13.07 -6.44 1.76
CA GLY A 29 12.12 -6.34 0.63
C GLY A 29 11.99 -7.65 -0.13
N ARG A 30 13.12 -8.32 -0.44
CA ARG A 30 13.12 -9.64 -1.08
C ARG A 30 12.44 -10.71 -0.23
N LYS A 31 12.70 -10.74 1.07
CA LYS A 31 12.07 -11.68 2.01
C LYS A 31 10.54 -11.50 2.02
N CYS A 32 10.05 -10.28 2.14
CA CYS A 32 8.61 -9.99 2.17
C CYS A 32 7.92 -10.13 0.82
N SER A 33 8.66 -10.06 -0.29
CA SER A 33 8.10 -10.15 -1.64
C SER A 33 7.31 -11.45 -1.90
N ASN A 34 7.63 -12.54 -1.21
CA ASN A 34 6.96 -13.84 -1.34
C ASN A 34 5.69 -13.98 -0.50
N LEU A 35 5.42 -13.05 0.43
CA LEU A 35 4.25 -13.12 1.33
C LEU A 35 2.94 -12.84 0.60
N VAL A 36 3.00 -11.96 -0.39
CA VAL A 36 1.84 -11.52 -1.19
C VAL A 36 2.24 -11.51 -2.66
N PRO A 37 1.58 -12.27 -3.55
CA PRO A 37 1.86 -12.22 -4.97
C PRO A 37 1.55 -10.83 -5.51
N HIS A 38 2.44 -10.29 -6.35
CA HIS A 38 2.21 -9.00 -6.98
C HIS A 38 1.27 -9.16 -8.18
N MET A 39 0.41 -8.15 -8.38
CA MET A 39 -0.46 -8.04 -9.54
C MET A 39 -0.50 -6.58 -9.98
N LYS A 40 -0.49 -6.35 -11.29
CA LYS A 40 -0.73 -5.04 -11.86
C LYS A 40 -2.21 -4.76 -12.03
N GLN A 41 -2.58 -3.50 -11.82
CA GLN A 41 -3.89 -3.01 -12.24
C GLN A 41 -4.00 -2.98 -13.76
N ILE A 42 -5.23 -3.14 -14.26
CA ILE A 42 -5.53 -3.14 -15.70
C ILE A 42 -5.93 -1.74 -16.16
N TYR A 43 -6.62 -1.00 -15.29
CA TYR A 43 -7.16 0.32 -15.55
C TYR A 43 -6.61 1.33 -14.53
N ASN A 44 -7.02 2.58 -14.62
CA ASN A 44 -6.63 3.63 -13.67
C ASN A 44 -7.47 3.62 -12.38
N TRP A 45 -8.55 2.84 -12.32
CA TRP A 45 -9.52 2.85 -11.23
C TRP A 45 -9.56 1.54 -10.42
N ASP A 46 -8.94 0.47 -10.90
CA ASP A 46 -9.02 -0.88 -10.31
C ASP A 46 -7.84 -1.23 -9.38
N CYS A 47 -7.08 -0.23 -8.92
CA CYS A 47 -5.96 -0.43 -7.98
C CYS A 47 -6.42 -1.11 -6.68
N GLY A 48 -7.60 -0.74 -6.16
CA GLY A 48 -8.19 -1.37 -4.98
C GLY A 48 -8.59 -2.84 -5.20
N LEU A 49 -9.20 -3.16 -6.34
CA LEU A 49 -9.54 -4.54 -6.70
C LEU A 49 -8.30 -5.39 -6.91
N THR A 50 -7.27 -4.81 -7.51
CA THR A 50 -5.97 -5.45 -7.68
C THR A 50 -5.34 -5.77 -6.32
N CYS A 51 -5.39 -4.84 -5.36
CA CYS A 51 -4.95 -5.08 -3.98
C CYS A 51 -5.73 -6.23 -3.31
N ALA A 52 -7.05 -6.25 -3.45
CA ALA A 52 -7.86 -7.33 -2.91
C ALA A 52 -7.51 -8.69 -3.56
N ALA A 53 -7.31 -8.74 -4.87
CA ALA A 53 -6.89 -9.95 -5.57
C ALA A 53 -5.51 -10.44 -5.10
N MET A 54 -4.54 -9.53 -4.90
CA MET A 54 -3.22 -9.88 -4.34
C MET A 54 -3.34 -10.58 -2.99
N LEU A 55 -4.19 -10.08 -2.08
CA LEU A 55 -4.42 -10.71 -0.78
C LEU A 55 -5.10 -12.07 -0.90
N LEU A 56 -6.13 -12.17 -1.76
CA LEU A 56 -6.91 -13.40 -1.94
C LEU A 56 -6.10 -14.52 -2.59
N ARG A 57 -5.15 -14.19 -3.49
CA ARG A 57 -4.28 -15.17 -4.14
C ARG A 57 -3.40 -15.98 -3.21
N ARG A 58 -3.20 -15.53 -1.97
CA ARG A 58 -2.54 -16.32 -0.93
C ARG A 58 -3.29 -17.62 -0.61
N LYS A 59 -4.61 -17.64 -0.80
CA LYS A 59 -5.49 -18.80 -0.59
C LYS A 59 -6.11 -19.33 -1.88
N LEU A 60 -6.31 -18.45 -2.88
CA LEU A 60 -7.00 -18.72 -4.13
C LEU A 60 -6.14 -18.27 -5.33
N PRO A 61 -5.11 -19.05 -5.74
CA PRO A 61 -4.08 -18.59 -6.69
C PRO A 61 -4.61 -18.03 -8.03
N ASN A 62 -5.75 -18.55 -8.50
CA ASN A 62 -6.32 -18.19 -9.79
C ASN A 62 -7.36 -17.06 -9.74
N ILE A 63 -7.66 -16.51 -8.56
CA ILE A 63 -8.63 -15.41 -8.43
C ILE A 63 -8.13 -14.16 -9.17
N GLY A 64 -9.00 -13.44 -9.85
CA GLY A 64 -8.69 -12.23 -10.60
C GLY A 64 -9.81 -11.19 -10.55
N HIS A 65 -9.64 -10.11 -11.29
CA HIS A 65 -10.58 -8.98 -11.28
C HIS A 65 -12.02 -9.40 -11.57
N LYS A 66 -12.23 -10.33 -12.51
CA LYS A 66 -13.57 -10.83 -12.85
C LYS A 66 -14.30 -11.40 -11.64
N ASP A 67 -13.65 -12.30 -10.90
CA ASP A 67 -14.22 -12.94 -9.70
C ASP A 67 -14.58 -11.91 -8.63
N LEU A 68 -13.80 -10.84 -8.51
CA LEU A 68 -14.04 -9.75 -7.56
C LEU A 68 -15.18 -8.84 -8.02
N THR A 69 -15.23 -8.50 -9.31
CA THR A 69 -16.28 -7.64 -9.86
C THR A 69 -17.66 -8.29 -9.81
N GLU A 70 -17.75 -9.62 -9.90
CA GLU A 70 -19.00 -10.37 -9.70
C GLU A 70 -19.55 -10.28 -8.26
N ARG A 71 -18.76 -9.78 -7.30
CA ARG A 71 -19.17 -9.52 -5.91
C ARG A 71 -19.54 -8.07 -5.65
N LEU A 72 -19.37 -7.19 -6.64
CA LEU A 72 -19.68 -5.77 -6.50
C LEU A 72 -21.12 -5.48 -6.93
N GLU A 73 -21.73 -4.50 -6.27
CA GLU A 73 -23.06 -3.99 -6.62
C GLU A 73 -22.99 -2.87 -7.68
N SER A 74 -21.80 -2.30 -7.92
CA SER A 74 -21.56 -1.18 -8.84
C SER A 74 -20.12 -1.24 -9.39
N SER A 75 -19.90 -0.63 -10.55
CA SER A 75 -18.56 -0.39 -11.10
C SER A 75 -17.82 0.76 -10.42
N SER A 76 -18.51 1.61 -9.67
CA SER A 76 -17.90 2.63 -8.82
C SER A 76 -17.42 2.00 -7.51
N VAL A 77 -16.13 1.74 -7.37
CA VAL A 77 -15.58 0.97 -6.25
C VAL A 77 -15.13 1.89 -5.12
N TRP A 78 -15.73 1.73 -3.94
CA TRP A 78 -15.35 2.41 -2.71
C TRP A 78 -14.57 1.49 -1.78
N SER A 79 -13.81 2.04 -0.83
CA SER A 79 -13.00 1.23 0.09
C SER A 79 -13.86 0.23 0.90
N ILE A 80 -15.09 0.60 1.26
CA ILE A 80 -16.01 -0.30 1.97
C ILE A 80 -16.47 -1.46 1.08
N ASP A 81 -16.53 -1.29 -0.24
CA ASP A 81 -16.82 -2.38 -1.17
C ASP A 81 -15.70 -3.41 -1.15
N LEU A 82 -14.43 -2.96 -1.12
CA LEU A 82 -13.27 -3.86 -1.01
C LEU A 82 -13.34 -4.71 0.26
N ALA A 83 -13.74 -4.12 1.39
CA ALA A 83 -13.91 -4.86 2.65
C ALA A 83 -14.99 -5.94 2.54
N TYR A 84 -16.13 -5.63 1.91
CA TYR A 84 -17.20 -6.59 1.64
C TYR A 84 -16.75 -7.69 0.68
N VAL A 85 -16.02 -7.35 -0.38
CA VAL A 85 -15.47 -8.33 -1.33
C VAL A 85 -14.54 -9.29 -0.59
N LEU A 86 -13.56 -8.79 0.16
CA LEU A 86 -12.63 -9.64 0.93
C LEU A 86 -13.38 -10.55 1.91
N GLN A 87 -14.36 -10.01 2.63
CA GLN A 87 -15.18 -10.76 3.57
C GLN A 87 -16.05 -11.83 2.87
N SER A 88 -16.53 -11.57 1.65
CA SER A 88 -17.30 -12.55 0.86
C SER A 88 -16.49 -13.79 0.48
N PHE A 89 -15.15 -13.68 0.45
CA PHE A 89 -14.22 -14.80 0.28
C PHE A 89 -13.73 -15.38 1.61
N GLY A 90 -14.32 -15.00 2.75
CA GLY A 90 -14.03 -15.56 4.06
C GLY A 90 -12.76 -15.03 4.72
N LEU A 91 -12.26 -13.85 4.32
CA LEU A 91 -11.20 -13.18 5.08
C LEU A 91 -11.80 -12.51 6.32
N ASP A 92 -11.00 -12.47 7.39
CA ASP A 92 -11.35 -11.71 8.59
C ASP A 92 -10.98 -10.24 8.39
N VAL A 93 -11.97 -9.36 8.25
CA VAL A 93 -11.76 -7.98 7.80
C VAL A 93 -12.06 -6.96 8.90
N SER A 94 -11.04 -6.16 9.22
CA SER A 94 -11.18 -4.93 10.00
C SER A 94 -10.98 -3.71 9.09
N TYR A 95 -11.94 -2.80 9.06
CA TYR A 95 -11.95 -1.59 8.24
C TYR A 95 -11.81 -0.36 9.13
N TRP A 96 -10.74 0.41 8.97
CA TRP A 96 -10.45 1.60 9.77
C TRP A 96 -10.63 2.86 8.94
N THR A 97 -11.39 3.82 9.46
CA THR A 97 -11.69 5.09 8.78
C THR A 97 -11.99 6.18 9.80
N THR A 98 -11.77 7.45 9.45
CA THR A 98 -12.30 8.60 10.20
C THR A 98 -13.65 9.07 9.68
N THR A 99 -14.09 8.53 8.53
CA THR A 99 -15.32 8.92 7.84
C THR A 99 -16.12 7.68 7.48
N THR A 100 -17.33 7.58 8.01
CA THR A 100 -18.34 6.60 7.59
C THR A 100 -19.25 7.24 6.56
N GLY A 101 -19.39 6.62 5.39
CA GLY A 101 -20.12 7.19 4.25
C GLY A 101 -19.19 7.91 3.28
N ILE A 102 -19.74 8.89 2.57
CA ILE A 102 -19.01 9.73 1.63
C ILE A 102 -18.52 10.99 2.37
N HIS A 103 -17.22 11.28 2.30
CA HIS A 103 -16.68 12.52 2.88
C HIS A 103 -17.33 13.74 2.22
N PRO A 104 -17.78 14.76 2.98
CA PRO A 104 -18.40 15.96 2.43
C PRO A 104 -17.55 16.65 1.36
N ASP A 105 -16.24 16.73 1.56
CA ASP A 105 -15.31 17.35 0.60
C ASP A 105 -15.23 16.63 -0.76
N TYR A 106 -15.61 15.36 -0.85
CA TYR A 106 -15.68 14.64 -2.14
C TYR A 106 -16.90 15.04 -2.96
N VAL A 107 -17.94 15.61 -2.34
CA VAL A 107 -19.13 16.13 -3.04
C VAL A 107 -18.76 17.31 -3.94
N ALA A 108 -17.69 18.05 -3.63
CA ALA A 108 -17.24 19.19 -4.41
C ALA A 108 -16.33 18.82 -5.61
N LEU A 109 -15.96 17.55 -5.77
CA LEU A 109 -15.04 17.12 -6.83
C LEU A 109 -15.81 16.56 -8.03
N ASP A 110 -15.52 17.10 -9.22
CA ASP A 110 -16.19 16.73 -10.47
C ASP A 110 -16.16 15.24 -10.81
N PHE A 111 -15.15 14.51 -10.31
CA PHE A 111 -15.05 13.04 -10.45
C PHE A 111 -16.24 12.31 -9.81
N TYR A 112 -16.82 12.85 -8.73
CA TYR A 112 -17.93 12.23 -8.01
C TYR A 112 -19.31 12.72 -8.48
N ASN A 113 -19.42 13.96 -8.97
CA ASN A 113 -20.70 14.66 -9.24
C ASN A 113 -21.75 13.94 -10.11
N ARG A 114 -21.40 12.93 -10.92
CA ARG A 114 -22.36 12.27 -11.84
C ARG A 114 -23.07 11.04 -11.28
N VAL A 115 -22.58 10.45 -10.18
CA VAL A 115 -23.08 9.16 -9.64
C VAL A 115 -23.24 9.19 -8.10
N LEU A 116 -23.09 10.38 -7.49
CA LEU A 116 -23.01 10.53 -6.05
C LEU A 116 -24.25 10.07 -5.30
N ASP A 117 -25.45 10.23 -5.84
CA ASP A 117 -26.67 9.91 -5.09
C ASP A 117 -26.88 8.40 -4.97
N ASP A 118 -26.72 7.65 -6.07
CA ASP A 118 -26.80 6.18 -6.07
C ASP A 118 -25.65 5.56 -5.26
N ASP A 119 -24.43 6.11 -5.37
CA ASP A 119 -23.30 5.65 -4.58
C ASP A 119 -23.45 5.99 -3.09
N ARG A 120 -24.02 7.15 -2.75
CA ARG A 120 -24.25 7.57 -1.37
C ARG A 120 -25.11 6.57 -0.63
N GLU A 121 -26.30 6.27 -1.15
CA GLU A 121 -27.23 5.37 -0.47
C GLU A 121 -26.59 3.99 -0.28
N ARG A 122 -25.95 3.46 -1.33
CA ARG A 122 -25.25 2.17 -1.30
C ARG A 122 -24.13 2.14 -0.27
N VAL A 123 -23.23 3.13 -0.29
CA VAL A 123 -22.06 3.20 0.59
C VAL A 123 -22.51 3.36 2.04
N GLU A 124 -23.45 4.27 2.31
CA GLU A 124 -24.00 4.49 3.65
C GLU A 124 -24.71 3.25 4.18
N ARG A 125 -25.47 2.53 3.33
CA ARG A 125 -26.08 1.26 3.71
C ARG A 125 -25.02 0.20 4.04
N LYS A 126 -23.95 0.06 3.27
CA LYS A 126 -22.84 -0.86 3.59
C LYS A 126 -22.20 -0.54 4.93
N PHE A 127 -21.98 0.73 5.26
CA PHE A 127 -21.50 1.08 6.60
C PHE A 127 -22.49 0.68 7.71
N ARG A 128 -23.79 0.91 7.51
CA ARG A 128 -24.85 0.56 8.47
C ARG A 128 -24.96 -0.95 8.69
N GLU A 129 -24.75 -1.74 7.64
CA GLU A 129 -24.92 -3.19 7.64
C GLU A 129 -23.63 -3.97 7.86
N ALA A 130 -22.46 -3.31 7.86
CA ALA A 130 -21.13 -3.93 7.89
C ALA A 130 -21.00 -5.05 8.93
N ARG A 131 -21.41 -4.78 10.17
CA ARG A 131 -21.34 -5.76 11.27
C ARG A 131 -22.17 -7.02 10.99
N ARG A 132 -23.35 -6.88 10.37
CA ARG A 132 -24.21 -8.02 10.01
C ARG A 132 -23.59 -8.88 8.91
N HIS A 133 -22.75 -8.28 8.06
CA HIS A 133 -22.02 -8.98 7.00
C HIS A 133 -20.61 -9.42 7.41
N GLY A 134 -20.24 -9.29 8.70
CA GLY A 134 -18.95 -9.74 9.22
C GLY A 134 -17.80 -8.73 9.04
N VAL A 135 -18.04 -7.55 8.47
CA VAL A 135 -17.03 -6.50 8.35
C VAL A 135 -16.99 -5.67 9.64
N ARG A 136 -15.83 -5.66 10.32
CA ARG A 136 -15.63 -4.84 11.53
C ARG A 136 -15.17 -3.44 11.18
N VAL A 137 -16.08 -2.48 11.27
CA VAL A 137 -15.76 -1.06 11.03
C VAL A 137 -15.33 -0.38 12.32
N HIS A 138 -14.18 0.28 12.28
CA HIS A 138 -13.65 1.15 13.33
C HIS A 138 -13.66 2.60 12.82
N ASN A 139 -14.54 3.42 13.38
CA ASN A 139 -14.62 4.85 13.04
C ASN A 139 -13.60 5.67 13.84
N GLN A 140 -12.32 5.40 13.61
CA GLN A 140 -11.18 6.10 14.17
C GLN A 140 -9.93 5.86 13.31
N SER A 141 -8.95 6.76 13.42
CA SER A 141 -7.63 6.54 12.84
C SER A 141 -6.91 5.40 13.56
N MET A 142 -6.19 4.57 12.79
CA MET A 142 -5.20 3.65 13.35
C MET A 142 -3.91 4.42 13.62
N ARG A 143 -3.31 4.22 14.80
CA ARG A 143 -1.99 4.77 15.13
C ARG A 143 -0.92 4.05 14.30
N ALA A 144 0.05 4.79 13.78
CA ALA A 144 1.16 4.24 12.99
C ALA A 144 1.88 3.11 13.74
N GLN A 145 2.20 3.31 15.03
CA GLN A 145 2.88 2.31 15.85
C GLN A 145 2.09 1.00 16.02
N VAL A 146 0.76 1.08 15.97
CA VAL A 146 -0.09 -0.11 16.01
C VAL A 146 -0.03 -0.84 14.67
N LEU A 147 -0.09 -0.11 13.56
CA LEU A 147 0.05 -0.70 12.23
C LEU A 147 1.43 -1.38 12.07
N GLU A 148 2.49 -0.66 12.40
CA GLU A 148 3.89 -1.13 12.39
C GLU A 148 4.04 -2.45 13.15
N ALA A 149 3.64 -2.47 14.43
CA ALA A 149 3.73 -3.67 15.26
C ALA A 149 2.92 -4.84 14.70
N GLN A 150 1.70 -4.60 14.21
CA GLN A 150 0.87 -5.68 13.68
C GLN A 150 1.39 -6.27 12.37
N ILE A 151 2.02 -5.43 11.53
CA ILE A 151 2.66 -5.88 10.28
C ILE A 151 3.96 -6.62 10.59
N GLU A 152 4.79 -6.09 11.50
CA GLU A 152 6.05 -6.71 11.95
C GLU A 152 5.82 -8.13 12.48
N GLU A 153 4.82 -8.29 13.36
CA GLU A 153 4.47 -9.57 13.97
C GLU A 153 3.73 -10.52 13.02
N ASN A 154 3.55 -10.14 11.74
CA ASN A 154 2.77 -10.87 10.73
C ASN A 154 1.33 -11.19 11.17
N LYS A 155 0.76 -10.36 12.06
CA LYS A 155 -0.62 -10.52 12.56
C LYS A 155 -1.65 -10.00 11.57
N MET A 156 -1.27 -9.07 10.69
CA MET A 156 -2.14 -8.56 9.64
C MET A 156 -1.41 -8.29 8.32
N LEU A 157 -2.20 -8.12 7.26
CA LEU A 157 -1.83 -7.41 6.04
C LEU A 157 -2.80 -6.25 5.87
N ALA A 158 -2.35 -5.16 5.25
CA ALA A 158 -3.19 -3.98 5.11
C ALA A 158 -3.33 -3.58 3.64
N ILE A 159 -4.56 -3.26 3.21
CA ILE A 159 -4.78 -2.40 2.04
C ILE A 159 -4.90 -0.99 2.59
N VAL A 160 -4.07 -0.08 2.11
CA VAL A 160 -4.08 1.32 2.55
C VAL A 160 -4.38 2.24 1.38
N LEU A 161 -5.22 3.25 1.63
CA LEU A 161 -5.47 4.35 0.71
C LEU A 161 -4.45 5.46 1.00
N VAL A 162 -3.61 5.76 0.05
CA VAL A 162 -2.58 6.81 0.14
C VAL A 162 -2.83 7.90 -0.89
N ASN A 163 -2.20 9.07 -0.70
CA ASN A 163 -2.05 10.03 -1.78
C ASN A 163 -0.91 9.58 -2.68
N CYS A 164 -1.17 9.34 -3.97
CA CYS A 164 -0.15 8.80 -4.88
C CYS A 164 1.09 9.71 -5.02
N HIS A 165 0.95 11.01 -4.78
CA HIS A 165 2.03 11.99 -4.89
C HIS A 165 3.07 11.93 -3.77
N VAL A 166 2.74 11.29 -2.64
CA VAL A 166 3.67 11.15 -1.50
C VAL A 166 4.27 9.76 -1.38
N LEU A 167 3.82 8.80 -2.20
CA LEU A 167 4.31 7.43 -2.19
C LEU A 167 5.69 7.36 -2.82
N ARG A 168 6.73 7.01 -2.05
CA ARG A 168 8.10 6.89 -2.54
C ARG A 168 8.49 5.44 -2.70
N CYS A 169 9.50 5.19 -3.54
CA CYS A 169 10.10 3.87 -3.65
C CYS A 169 11.60 4.04 -3.49
N LEU A 170 12.12 3.62 -2.34
CA LEU A 170 13.52 3.75 -1.97
C LEU A 170 14.45 3.05 -2.98
N GLU A 171 14.02 1.92 -3.55
CA GLU A 171 14.77 1.23 -4.62
C GLU A 171 14.80 2.05 -5.92
N CYS A 172 13.67 2.65 -6.33
CA CYS A 172 13.62 3.45 -7.56
C CYS A 172 14.44 4.73 -7.44
N ASP A 173 14.35 5.41 -6.30
CA ASP A 173 15.06 6.67 -6.05
C ASP A 173 16.58 6.49 -6.08
N ARG A 174 17.11 5.32 -5.68
CA ARG A 174 18.54 5.01 -5.76
C ARG A 174 19.03 4.66 -7.16
N THR A 175 18.24 3.93 -7.96
CA THR A 175 18.64 3.52 -9.32
C THR A 175 18.58 4.66 -10.33
N ASP A 176 17.86 5.73 -10.01
CA ASP A 176 17.61 6.85 -10.91
C ASP A 176 18.42 8.08 -10.47
N SER A 177 19.73 8.04 -10.72
CA SER A 177 20.64 9.19 -10.52
C SER A 177 20.33 10.39 -11.43
N SER A 178 19.32 10.26 -12.32
CA SER A 178 18.85 11.31 -13.23
C SER A 178 17.64 12.09 -12.72
N ARG A 179 17.06 11.73 -11.56
CA ARG A 179 16.00 12.52 -10.88
C ARG A 179 16.55 13.73 -10.12
N GLN A 180 17.62 14.32 -10.62
CA GLN A 180 18.03 15.66 -10.22
C GLN A 180 16.96 16.62 -10.72
N GLU A 181 16.01 16.93 -9.83
CA GLU A 181 15.07 18.05 -9.87
C GLU A 181 14.59 18.45 -11.27
N SER A 182 13.77 17.60 -11.91
CA SER A 182 12.67 18.16 -12.71
C SER A 182 11.55 18.63 -11.77
N SER A 183 11.89 19.56 -10.87
CA SER A 183 10.95 20.34 -10.08
C SER A 183 10.27 21.38 -10.98
N SER A 184 9.56 20.89 -11.99
CA SER A 184 8.61 21.66 -12.78
C SER A 184 7.30 20.92 -12.83
N SER A 185 6.78 20.58 -11.65
CA SER A 185 5.34 20.56 -11.46
C SER A 185 5.08 21.14 -10.09
N VAL A 186 4.32 22.23 -10.05
CA VAL A 186 3.57 22.60 -8.85
C VAL A 186 2.99 21.30 -8.30
N PRO A 187 3.20 20.94 -7.02
CA PRO A 187 2.58 19.73 -6.48
C PRO A 187 1.11 19.82 -6.85
N CYS A 188 0.57 18.84 -7.58
CA CYS A 188 -0.87 18.74 -7.72
C CYS A 188 -1.41 18.69 -6.30
N LYS A 189 -1.90 19.83 -5.79
CA LYS A 189 -2.37 19.99 -4.40
C LYS A 189 -3.62 19.13 -4.14
N GLN A 190 -4.19 18.56 -5.19
CA GLN A 190 -5.38 17.76 -5.14
C GLN A 190 -5.01 16.31 -4.82
N PHE A 191 -5.56 15.81 -3.72
CA PHE A 191 -5.46 14.41 -3.32
C PHE A 191 -5.84 13.49 -4.48
N SER A 192 -4.94 12.60 -4.86
CA SER A 192 -5.20 11.53 -5.82
C SER A 192 -5.02 10.20 -5.09
N GLY A 193 -6.16 9.58 -4.77
CA GLY A 193 -6.20 8.36 -3.97
C GLY A 193 -5.64 7.17 -4.74
N HIS A 194 -4.79 6.37 -4.08
CA HIS A 194 -4.24 5.14 -4.63
C HIS A 194 -4.19 4.05 -3.56
N TYR A 195 -4.56 2.83 -3.91
CA TYR A 195 -4.48 1.69 -2.99
C TYR A 195 -3.19 0.92 -3.19
N VAL A 196 -2.54 0.58 -2.09
CA VAL A 196 -1.39 -0.34 -2.05
C VAL A 196 -1.59 -1.39 -0.96
N VAL A 197 -0.89 -2.51 -1.06
CA VAL A 197 -0.85 -3.52 0.00
C VAL A 197 0.43 -3.35 0.80
N ILE A 198 0.33 -3.19 2.12
CA ILE A 198 1.48 -3.33 3.04
C ILE A 198 1.62 -4.80 3.42
N CYS A 199 2.81 -5.35 3.22
CA CYS A 199 3.13 -6.76 3.46
C CYS A 199 4.36 -7.03 4.33
N GLY A 200 5.02 -5.98 4.82
CA GLY A 200 6.11 -6.10 5.77
C GLY A 200 6.48 -4.74 6.36
N TYR A 201 7.11 -4.74 7.52
CA TYR A 201 7.66 -3.58 8.20
C TYR A 201 8.98 -3.99 8.85
N ASP A 202 10.05 -3.22 8.62
CA ASP A 202 11.35 -3.42 9.26
C ASP A 202 11.62 -2.30 10.28
N PRO A 203 11.54 -2.58 11.59
CA PRO A 203 11.73 -1.56 12.62
C PRO A 203 13.16 -1.01 12.68
N GLN A 204 14.16 -1.71 12.11
CA GLN A 204 15.53 -1.20 12.10
C GLN A 204 15.77 -0.14 11.04
N THR A 205 15.04 -0.20 9.92
CA THR A 205 15.17 0.76 8.82
C THR A 205 13.98 1.69 8.70
N GLU A 206 12.93 1.42 9.49
CA GLU A 206 11.64 2.12 9.57
C GLU A 206 10.89 2.15 8.24
N VAL A 207 11.03 1.08 7.44
CA VAL A 207 10.43 0.98 6.10
C VAL A 207 9.34 -0.08 6.04
N PHE A 208 8.31 0.19 5.27
CA PHE A 208 7.30 -0.76 4.84
C PHE A 208 7.68 -1.42 3.51
N VAL A 209 7.34 -2.69 3.37
CA VAL A 209 7.35 -3.37 2.07
C VAL A 209 5.93 -3.36 1.52
N ILE A 210 5.75 -2.75 0.36
CA ILE A 210 4.45 -2.58 -0.27
C ILE A 210 4.35 -3.25 -1.64
N LYS A 211 3.13 -3.69 -1.98
CA LYS A 211 2.76 -4.08 -3.35
C LYS A 211 1.94 -2.95 -3.94
N ASP A 212 2.54 -2.25 -4.88
CA ASP A 212 1.89 -1.19 -5.62
C ASP A 212 1.36 -1.74 -6.95
N PRO A 213 0.03 -1.74 -7.18
CA PRO A 213 -0.56 -2.23 -8.42
C PRO A 213 -0.26 -1.36 -9.65
N SER A 214 0.13 -0.10 -9.48
CA SER A 214 0.60 0.80 -10.55
C SER A 214 2.08 0.59 -10.90
N SER A 215 2.79 -0.23 -10.14
CA SER A 215 4.22 -0.48 -10.30
C SER A 215 4.50 -1.80 -11.01
N ASN A 216 5.66 -1.88 -11.65
CA ASN A 216 6.17 -3.14 -12.20
C ASN A 216 6.73 -4.09 -11.12
N ARG A 217 6.93 -3.63 -9.88
CA ARG A 217 7.58 -4.37 -8.78
C ARG A 217 7.01 -3.98 -7.41
N CYS A 218 7.33 -4.80 -6.39
CA CYS A 218 7.22 -4.41 -4.98
C CYS A 218 7.98 -3.11 -4.77
N LYS A 219 7.43 -2.19 -3.97
CA LYS A 219 8.13 -0.99 -3.54
C LYS A 219 8.52 -1.16 -2.07
N VAL A 220 9.62 -0.55 -1.68
CA VAL A 220 9.95 -0.34 -0.27
C VAL A 220 9.76 1.16 -0.02
N ASP A 221 8.90 1.49 0.93
CA ASP A 221 8.52 2.85 1.32
C ASP A 221 8.83 3.04 2.80
#